data_AF-A0A0L1KBS2-F1
#
_entry.id   AF-A0A0L1KBS2-F1
#
_cell.length_a   1.000
_cell.length_b   1.000
_cell.length_c   1.000
_cell.angle_alpha   90.00
_cell.angle_beta   90.00
_cell.angle_gamma   90.00
#
_symmetry.space_group_name_H-M   'P 1'
#
loop_
_entity.id
_entity.type
_entity.pdbx_description
1 polymer ?
#
loop_
_entity_poly.entity_id
_entity_poly.type
_entity_poly.pdbx_seq_one_letter_code
_entity_poly.pdbx_strand_id
1 'polypeptide(L)'
;MTPADHPFFKDFSKAAIDLASDTILIRAGLSPEMDNLVTVDVAMRTPAELLVFCGHHFVERENDELWLCADRSQGPALKLGSCGLQLSMRQPFCDDERADGACRAAARIVRLSRGMI
;
A
#
# COMPACT_ATOMS: atom_id res chain seq x y z
N MET A 1 9.31 13.11 21.77
CA MET A 1 8.69 12.75 20.47
C MET A 1 7.40 12.04 20.77
N THR A 2 6.29 12.45 20.17
CA THR A 2 5.04 11.69 20.29
C THR A 2 5.12 10.54 19.28
N PRO A 3 5.10 9.27 19.70
CA PRO A 3 5.06 8.15 18.76
C PRO A 3 3.80 8.29 17.91
N ALA A 4 3.95 8.27 16.59
CA ALA A 4 2.85 8.30 15.64
C ALA A 4 2.27 6.89 15.42
N ASP A 5 2.32 6.03 16.44
CA ASP A 5 2.03 4.59 16.31
C ASP A 5 0.54 4.32 16.08
N HIS A 6 -0.32 5.31 16.37
CA HIS A 6 -1.75 5.21 16.16
C HIS A 6 -2.21 6.28 15.17
N PRO A 7 -2.77 5.89 14.01
CA PRO A 7 -3.31 6.85 13.07
C PRO A 7 -4.44 7.64 13.74
N PHE A 8 -4.45 8.96 13.52
CA PHE A 8 -5.59 9.80 13.89
C PHE A 8 -6.85 9.41 13.09
N PHE A 9 -6.66 8.84 11.89
CA PHE A 9 -7.71 8.30 11.03
C PHE A 9 -7.97 6.82 11.36
N LYS A 10 -8.63 6.56 12.50
CA LYS A 10 -8.92 5.19 12.94
C LYS A 10 -10.01 4.49 12.13
N ASP A 11 -10.87 5.25 11.45
CA ASP A 11 -12.06 4.71 10.78
C ASP A 11 -12.07 5.02 9.27
N PHE A 12 -10.99 4.65 8.58
CA PHE A 12 -10.89 4.76 7.12
C PHE A 12 -11.88 3.83 6.40
N SER A 13 -12.27 2.72 7.03
CA SER A 13 -13.30 1.82 6.52
C SER A 13 -14.67 2.51 6.43
N LYS A 14 -15.04 3.32 7.43
CA LYS A 14 -16.25 4.15 7.35
C LYS A 14 -16.18 5.16 6.22
N ALA A 15 -15.02 5.77 5.96
CA ALA A 15 -14.85 6.66 4.81
C ALA A 15 -15.11 5.94 3.48
N ALA A 16 -14.64 4.69 3.32
CA ALA A 16 -14.92 3.89 2.14
C ALA A 16 -16.43 3.60 1.94
N ILE A 17 -17.16 3.38 3.04
CA ILE A 17 -18.61 3.18 3.03
C ILE A 17 -19.32 4.49 2.65
N ASP A 18 -19.03 5.57 3.38
CA ASP A 18 -19.72 6.85 3.27
C ASP A 18 -19.49 7.51 1.89
N LEU A 19 -18.30 7.31 1.30
CA LEU A 19 -17.92 7.84 -0.02
C LEU A 19 -18.19 6.86 -1.17
N ALA A 20 -18.62 5.64 -0.87
CA ALA A 20 -18.86 4.58 -1.86
C ALA A 20 -17.62 4.28 -2.75
N SER A 21 -16.41 4.44 -2.22
CA SER A 21 -15.14 4.36 -2.95
C SER A 21 -14.07 3.56 -2.19
N ASP A 22 -13.10 2.99 -2.92
CA ASP A 22 -11.92 2.40 -2.31
C ASP A 22 -11.11 3.46 -1.54
N THR A 23 -10.59 3.07 -0.37
CA THR A 23 -9.81 3.97 0.48
C THR A 23 -8.47 3.34 0.82
N ILE A 24 -7.40 4.14 0.70
CA ILE A 24 -6.03 3.75 1.03
C ILE A 24 -5.54 4.67 2.15
N LEU A 25 -5.08 4.08 3.25
CA LEU A 25 -4.43 4.78 4.36
C LEU A 25 -2.94 4.44 4.34
N ILE A 26 -2.10 5.43 3.99
CA ILE A 26 -0.65 5.30 4.03
C ILE A 26 -0.16 5.76 5.40
N ARG A 27 0.54 4.86 6.10
CA ARG A 27 1.15 5.09 7.41
C ARG A 27 2.66 5.20 7.22
N ALA A 28 3.21 6.35 7.60
CA ALA A 28 4.65 6.59 7.62
C ALA A 28 5.02 7.21 8.96
N GLY A 29 6.16 6.84 9.52
CA GLY A 29 6.72 7.55 10.67
C GLY A 29 7.42 8.84 10.26
N LEU A 30 7.98 9.55 11.24
CA LEU A 30 8.69 10.82 11.03
C LEU A 30 9.92 10.69 10.12
N SER A 31 10.51 9.50 10.06
CA SER A 31 11.64 9.13 9.20
C SER A 31 11.39 7.75 8.58
N PRO A 32 10.65 7.66 7.47
CA PRO A 32 10.30 6.38 6.83
C PRO A 32 11.52 5.56 6.37
N GLU A 33 12.67 6.22 6.20
CA GLU A 33 13.95 5.62 5.85
C GLU A 33 14.70 4.97 7.03
N MET A 34 14.37 5.31 8.29
CA MET A 34 15.18 4.95 9.46
C MET A 34 14.37 4.33 10.61
N ASP A 35 13.19 4.87 10.91
CA ASP A 35 12.52 4.60 12.18
C ASP A 35 11.20 3.81 12.02
N ASN A 36 10.53 3.90 10.87
CA ASN A 36 9.21 3.27 10.70
C ASN A 36 8.96 2.85 9.26
N LEU A 37 8.63 1.58 9.06
CA LEU A 37 8.21 1.05 7.76
C LEU A 37 6.98 1.80 7.26
N VAL A 38 7.00 2.20 5.98
CA VAL A 38 5.81 2.70 5.32
C VAL A 38 4.87 1.52 5.10
N THR A 39 3.72 1.55 5.76
CA THR A 39 2.68 0.53 5.62
C THR A 39 1.41 1.14 5.05
N VAL A 40 0.61 0.32 4.41
CA VAL A 40 -0.57 0.73 3.67
C VAL A 40 -1.71 -0.17 4.11
N ASP A 41 -2.79 0.45 4.58
CA ASP A 41 -4.05 -0.24 4.84
C ASP A 41 -5.04 0.13 3.74
N VAL A 42 -5.83 -0.84 3.30
CA VAL A 42 -6.76 -0.71 2.19
C VAL A 42 -8.14 -1.19 2.62
N ALA A 43 -9.14 -0.35 2.42
CA ALA A 43 -10.54 -0.73 2.46
C ALA A 43 -11.06 -0.73 1.02
N MET A 44 -11.24 -1.93 0.47
CA MET A 44 -11.72 -2.15 -0.90
C MET A 44 -13.20 -2.50 -0.86
N ARG A 45 -14.00 -1.77 -1.65
CA ARG A 45 -15.43 -2.01 -1.72
C ARG A 45 -15.74 -2.91 -2.90
N THR A 46 -16.34 -4.06 -2.62
CA THR A 46 -16.90 -4.96 -3.64
C THR A 46 -18.43 -4.80 -3.67
N PRO A 47 -19.11 -5.31 -4.71
CA PRO A 47 -20.57 -5.34 -4.73
C PRO A 47 -21.19 -6.13 -3.57
N ALA A 48 -20.47 -7.10 -3.01
CA ALA A 48 -20.97 -7.98 -1.96
C ALA A 48 -20.59 -7.50 -0.55
N GLU A 49 -19.37 -7.00 -0.37
CA GLU A 49 -18.82 -6.69 0.95
C GLU A 49 -17.66 -5.67 0.90
N LEU A 50 -17.26 -5.18 2.08
CA LEU A 50 -16.05 -4.39 2.28
C LEU A 50 -14.91 -5.32 2.69
N LEU A 51 -13.84 -5.35 1.90
CA LEU A 51 -12.62 -6.09 2.19
C LEU A 51 -11.59 -5.16 2.82
N VAL A 52 -11.02 -5.54 3.96
CA VAL A 52 -10.00 -4.76 4.67
C VAL A 52 -8.68 -5.52 4.66
N PHE A 53 -7.65 -4.87 4.14
CA PHE A 53 -6.28 -5.36 4.06
C PHE A 53 -5.37 -4.43 4.85
N CYS A 54 -4.65 -4.97 5.83
CA CYS A 54 -3.76 -4.15 6.67
C CYS A 54 -2.30 -4.52 6.46
N GLY A 55 -1.40 -3.57 6.69
CA GLY A 55 0.05 -3.81 6.71
C GLY A 55 0.63 -4.20 5.36
N HIS A 56 0.14 -3.60 4.28
CA HIS A 56 0.72 -3.80 2.95
C HIS A 56 1.88 -2.82 2.71
N HIS A 57 2.78 -3.13 1.80
CA HIS A 57 3.83 -2.24 1.35
C HIS A 57 3.80 -2.09 -0.17
N PHE A 58 4.34 -0.98 -0.67
CA PHE A 58 4.45 -0.74 -2.11
C PHE A 58 5.53 -1.64 -2.72
N VAL A 59 5.22 -2.20 -3.88
CA VAL A 59 6.14 -2.95 -4.73
C VAL A 59 6.02 -2.42 -6.16
N GLU A 60 7.11 -1.91 -6.70
CA GLU A 60 7.20 -1.46 -8.08
C GLU A 60 7.90 -2.53 -8.92
N ARG A 61 7.22 -3.04 -9.94
CA ARG A 61 7.80 -4.00 -10.88
C ARG A 61 8.65 -3.29 -11.93
N GLU A 62 9.49 -4.05 -12.63
CA GLU A 62 10.35 -3.51 -13.71
C GLU A 62 9.57 -2.95 -14.91
N ASN A 63 8.31 -3.36 -15.06
CA ASN A 63 7.39 -2.85 -16.08
C ASN A 63 6.57 -1.62 -15.59
N ASP A 64 7.06 -0.91 -14.57
CA ASP A 64 6.42 0.24 -13.92
C ASP A 64 5.06 -0.04 -13.26
N GLU A 65 4.68 -1.31 -13.10
CA GLU A 65 3.44 -1.64 -12.38
C GLU A 65 3.63 -1.47 -10.87
N LEU A 66 2.70 -0.78 -10.24
CA LEU A 66 2.68 -0.56 -8.80
C LEU A 66 1.68 -1.50 -8.13
N TRP A 67 2.15 -2.17 -7.08
CA TRP A 67 1.38 -3.14 -6.32
C TRP A 67 1.46 -2.84 -4.82
N LEU A 68 0.43 -3.26 -4.08
CA LEU A 68 0.43 -3.36 -2.63
C LEU A 68 0.46 -4.83 -2.26
N CYS A 69 1.41 -5.22 -1.43
CA CYS A 69 1.61 -6.61 -1.03
C CYS A 69 1.73 -6.73 0.47
N ALA A 70 1.20 -7.84 1.00
CA ALA A 70 1.47 -8.23 2.37
C ALA A 70 2.94 -8.65 2.52
N ASP A 71 3.44 -8.63 3.76
CA ASP A 71 4.82 -9.03 4.09
C ASP A 71 5.17 -10.49 3.72
N ARG A 72 4.16 -11.33 3.47
CA ARG A 72 4.34 -12.71 3.03
C ARG A 72 4.04 -12.83 1.55
N SER A 73 4.85 -13.60 0.83
CA SER A 73 4.66 -13.94 -0.59
C SER A 73 3.38 -14.73 -0.89
N GLN A 74 2.83 -15.37 0.14
CA GLN A 74 1.60 -16.15 0.05
C GLN A 74 0.43 -15.27 0.50
N GLY A 75 -0.33 -14.73 -0.45
CA GLY A 75 -1.53 -13.96 -0.14
C GLY A 75 -2.03 -13.09 -1.29
N PRO A 76 -3.16 -12.41 -1.08
CA PRO A 76 -3.67 -11.44 -2.04
C PRO A 76 -2.70 -10.27 -2.21
N ALA A 77 -2.69 -9.70 -3.41
CA ALA A 77 -1.99 -8.46 -3.74
C ALA A 77 -2.95 -7.54 -4.49
N LEU A 78 -2.73 -6.24 -4.37
CA LEU A 78 -3.57 -5.23 -5.01
C LEU A 78 -2.74 -4.47 -6.03
N LYS A 79 -3.13 -4.51 -7.29
CA LYS A 79 -2.53 -3.65 -8.32
C LYS A 79 -3.14 -2.27 -8.25
N LEU A 80 -2.31 -1.23 -8.29
CA LEU A 80 -2.73 0.15 -8.49
C LEU A 80 -2.74 0.44 -9.99
N GLY A 81 -3.93 0.66 -10.54
CA GLY A 81 -4.12 1.00 -11.95
C GLY A 81 -4.86 2.32 -12.13
N SER A 82 -4.98 2.75 -13.39
CA SER A 82 -5.75 3.93 -13.77
C SER A 82 -7.24 3.85 -13.43
N CYS A 83 -7.77 2.62 -13.30
CA CYS A 83 -9.15 2.36 -12.91
C CYS A 83 -9.32 2.15 -11.39
N GLY A 84 -8.30 2.43 -10.58
CA GLY A 84 -8.30 2.17 -9.14
C GLY A 84 -7.60 0.87 -8.75
N LEU A 85 -8.10 0.20 -7.72
CA LEU A 85 -7.48 -1.01 -7.17
C LEU A 85 -8.01 -2.28 -7.83
N GLN A 86 -7.11 -3.21 -8.14
CA GLN A 86 -7.45 -4.54 -8.64
C GLN A 86 -6.91 -5.61 -7.71
N LEU A 87 -7.79 -6.42 -7.14
CA LEU A 87 -7.43 -7.55 -6.30
C LEU A 87 -6.96 -8.74 -7.12
N SER A 88 -5.76 -9.23 -6.83
CA SER A 88 -5.24 -10.51 -7.29
C SER A 88 -5.12 -11.46 -6.11
N MET A 89 -5.72 -12.65 -6.21
CA MET A 89 -5.62 -13.68 -5.16
C MET A 89 -4.25 -14.37 -5.11
N ARG A 90 -3.39 -14.11 -6.09
CA ARG A 90 -2.01 -14.62 -6.16
C ARG A 90 -1.07 -13.48 -6.48
N GLN A 91 0.07 -13.44 -5.80
CA GLN A 91 1.12 -12.47 -6.14
C GLN A 91 1.71 -12.81 -7.51
N PRO A 92 1.96 -11.81 -8.37
CA PRO A 92 2.49 -12.03 -9.71
C PRO A 92 4.02 -12.11 -9.75
N PHE A 93 4.68 -12.27 -8.59
CA PHE A 93 6.13 -12.28 -8.44
C PHE A 93 6.59 -13.14 -7.25
N CYS A 94 7.86 -13.54 -7.25
CA CYS A 94 8.49 -14.27 -6.14
C CYS A 94 8.99 -13.32 -5.03
N ASP A 95 9.52 -13.89 -3.93
CA ASP A 95 10.03 -13.10 -2.80
C ASP A 95 11.22 -12.19 -3.16
N ASP A 96 12.11 -12.64 -4.05
CA ASP A 96 13.26 -11.84 -4.49
C ASP A 96 12.78 -10.61 -5.29
N GLU A 97 11.91 -10.82 -6.27
CA GLU A 97 11.29 -9.75 -7.06
C GLU A 97 10.50 -8.76 -6.19
N ARG A 98 9.87 -9.25 -5.11
CA ARG A 98 9.16 -8.44 -4.12
C ARG A 98 10.11 -7.53 -3.36
N ALA A 99 11.23 -8.06 -2.87
CA ALA A 99 12.23 -7.30 -2.13
C ALA A 99 12.85 -6.19 -3.00
N ASP A 100 13.22 -6.54 -4.24
CA ASP A 100 13.76 -5.58 -5.21
C ASP A 100 12.71 -4.52 -5.58
N GLY A 101 11.47 -4.94 -5.79
CA GLY A 101 10.38 -4.03 -6.11
C GLY A 101 9.99 -3.09 -4.97
N ALA A 102 10.10 -3.54 -3.73
CA ALA A 102 9.94 -2.67 -2.56
C ALA A 102 11.03 -1.59 -2.51
N CYS A 103 12.28 -1.94 -2.85
CA CYS A 103 13.38 -0.97 -2.94
C CYS A 103 13.16 0.06 -4.05
N ARG A 104 12.69 -0.37 -5.23
CA ARG A 104 12.33 0.52 -6.34
C ARG A 104 11.22 1.49 -5.94
N ALA A 105 10.13 0.96 -5.35
CA ALA A 105 9.01 1.78 -4.88
C ALA A 105 9.45 2.81 -3.84
N ALA A 106 10.27 2.42 -2.87
CA ALA A 106 10.81 3.34 -1.87
C ALA A 106 11.64 4.46 -2.51
N ALA A 107 12.54 4.12 -3.45
CA ALA A 107 13.32 5.11 -4.18
C ALA A 107 12.43 6.08 -4.98
N ARG A 108 11.37 5.58 -5.62
CA ARG A 108 10.41 6.40 -6.37
C ARG A 108 9.62 7.34 -5.45
N ILE A 109 9.14 6.86 -4.31
CA ILE A 109 8.44 7.67 -3.30
C ILE A 109 9.33 8.82 -2.81
N VAL A 110 10.60 8.54 -2.51
CA VAL A 110 11.57 9.57 -2.07
C VAL A 110 11.87 10.59 -3.17
N ARG A 111 11.98 10.16 -4.43
CA ARG A 111 12.17 11.08 -5.56
C ARG A 111 10.96 11.99 -5.75
N LEU A 112 9.74 11.43 -5.66
CA LEU A 112 8.49 12.20 -5.73
C LEU A 112 8.37 13.21 -4.60
N SER A 113 8.67 12.82 -3.35
CA SER A 113 8.59 13.72 -2.20
C SER A 113 9.59 14.89 -2.27
N ARG A 114 10.67 14.71 -3.02
CA ARG A 114 11.68 15.74 -3.31
C ARG A 114 11.38 16.57 -4.57
N GLY A 115 10.29 16.30 -5.29
CA GLY A 115 9.95 16.97 -6.55
C GLY A 115 10.93 16.69 -7.69
N MET A 116 11.56 15.52 -7.70
CA MET A 116 12.61 15.13 -8.66
C MET A 116 12.08 14.35 -9.88
N ILE A 117 10.77 14.35 -10.13
CA ILE A 117 10.09 13.67 -11.24
C ILE A 117 9.04 14.60 -11.84
#